data_AF-A0A822G981-F1
#
_entry.id   AF-A0A822G981-F1
#
_cell.length_a   1.000
_cell.length_b   1.000
_cell.length_c   1.000
_cell.angle_alpha   90.00
_cell.angle_beta   90.00
_cell.angle_gamma   90.00
#
_symmetry.space_group_name_H-M   'P 1'
#
loop_
_entity.id
_entity.type
_entity.pdbx_description
1 polymer ?
#
loop_
_entity_poly.entity_id
_entity_poly.type
_entity_poly.pdbx_seq_one_letter_code
_entity_poly.pdbx_strand_id
1 'polypeptide(L)'
;MNDPHVLDHPIFVTLRDTLVSFLHDNQNNQTMYQLAKDISSLISNMTFKFVNTYVDIFKRLLIYKPLINQVSEGINKCAQNIGNVSEEFVEVLNNLLFAYEKLIHKRLDIQDDPSITILFESVAKCFLSHNYEEMLEHIGEHTEMSIREEFFFERCPLFLHQCRSQHRRHILNDVRKILLPLFNKRLPLKQVNKSVITVLGSICAVIFICSYGMMNNEAFYDQYEKLLSHLNEMLSNVYSIRSENDLIKIELIQEIVEQMSNFISIEQYIGKMKELQLSARLLTIVDDIQDEAIHFQIYRILAAILTEKDIKTLASPDKIVSIFLKKIINI
;
A
#
# COMPACT_ATOMS: atom_id res chain seq x y z
N MET A 1 -28.34 -2.63 -20.75
CA MET A 1 -28.98 -1.49 -21.43
C MET A 1 -28.38 -0.23 -20.84
N ASN A 2 -27.42 0.38 -21.56
CA ASN A 2 -26.86 1.68 -21.21
C ASN A 2 -27.77 2.74 -21.83
N ASP A 3 -28.72 3.26 -21.06
CA ASP A 3 -29.52 4.40 -21.49
C ASP A 3 -28.62 5.66 -21.36
N PRO A 4 -28.19 6.29 -22.48
CA PRO A 4 -27.31 7.46 -22.44
C PRO A 4 -27.91 8.64 -21.66
N HIS A 5 -29.21 8.64 -21.39
CA HIS A 5 -29.88 9.72 -20.65
C HIS A 5 -29.69 9.68 -19.12
N VAL A 6 -29.37 8.53 -18.52
CA VAL A 6 -29.05 8.44 -17.08
C VAL A 6 -27.68 9.06 -16.79
N LEU A 7 -26.77 8.98 -17.77
CA LEU A 7 -25.40 9.47 -17.67
C LEU A 7 -25.29 11.00 -17.70
N ASP A 8 -26.29 11.68 -18.26
CA ASP A 8 -26.40 13.14 -18.30
C ASP A 8 -27.42 13.66 -17.28
N HIS A 9 -27.86 12.80 -16.35
CA HIS A 9 -28.84 13.19 -15.35
C HIS A 9 -28.29 14.36 -14.53
N PRO A 10 -29.00 15.51 -14.45
CA PRO A 10 -28.50 16.75 -13.84
C PRO A 10 -27.91 16.54 -12.45
N ILE A 11 -28.42 15.56 -11.69
CA ILE A 11 -27.91 15.22 -10.37
C ILE A 11 -26.42 14.87 -10.36
N PHE A 12 -25.90 14.08 -11.32
CA PHE A 12 -24.48 13.69 -11.32
C PHE A 12 -23.57 14.86 -11.66
N VAL A 13 -24.02 15.74 -12.56
CA VAL A 13 -23.34 16.99 -12.89
C VAL A 13 -23.30 17.90 -11.67
N THR A 14 -24.44 18.10 -10.99
CA THR A 14 -24.51 18.92 -9.77
C THR A 14 -23.61 18.37 -8.65
N LEU A 15 -23.68 17.06 -8.35
CA LEU A 15 -22.85 16.44 -7.30
C LEU A 15 -21.35 16.68 -7.56
N ARG A 16 -20.92 16.46 -8.80
CA ARG A 16 -19.54 16.64 -9.23
C ARG A 16 -19.10 18.11 -9.14
N ASP A 17 -19.92 19.02 -9.64
CA ASP A 17 -19.57 20.44 -9.70
C ASP A 17 -19.59 21.07 -8.28
N THR A 18 -20.43 20.56 -7.37
CA THR A 18 -20.36 20.88 -5.94
C THR A 18 -19.03 20.46 -5.32
N LEU A 19 -18.53 19.26 -5.62
CA LEU A 19 -17.19 18.83 -5.17
C LEU A 19 -16.08 19.70 -5.74
N VAL A 20 -16.17 20.07 -7.03
CA VAL A 20 -15.19 20.96 -7.67
C VAL A 20 -15.15 22.31 -6.95
N SER A 21 -16.30 22.93 -6.69
CA SER A 21 -16.36 24.22 -5.99
C SER A 21 -15.84 24.10 -4.56
N PHE A 22 -16.20 23.06 -3.81
CA PHE A 22 -15.69 22.85 -2.45
C PHE A 22 -14.16 22.71 -2.43
N LEU A 23 -13.58 21.93 -3.34
CA LEU A 23 -12.13 21.73 -3.42
C LEU A 23 -11.38 22.99 -3.89
N HIS A 24 -12.02 23.82 -4.70
CA HIS A 24 -11.46 25.08 -5.19
C HIS A 24 -11.42 26.17 -4.11
N ASP A 25 -12.55 26.38 -3.41
CA ASP A 25 -12.79 27.58 -2.60
C ASP A 25 -12.22 27.52 -1.15
N ASN A 26 -11.56 26.43 -0.76
CA ASN A 26 -10.91 26.24 0.56
C ASN A 26 -11.79 26.60 1.80
N GLN A 27 -12.50 25.56 2.29
CA GLN A 27 -12.70 25.15 3.71
C GLN A 27 -13.43 26.03 4.74
N ASN A 28 -13.73 27.32 4.51
CA ASN A 28 -14.31 28.13 5.60
C ASN A 28 -15.85 28.10 5.72
N ASN A 29 -16.54 27.30 4.90
CA ASN A 29 -18.00 27.18 4.94
C ASN A 29 -18.43 25.80 5.44
N GLN A 30 -18.83 25.73 6.72
CA GLN A 30 -19.27 24.48 7.39
C GLN A 30 -20.43 23.78 6.68
N THR A 31 -21.34 24.53 6.05
CA THR A 31 -22.50 23.92 5.34
C THR A 31 -22.05 23.25 4.04
N MET A 32 -21.13 23.88 3.31
CA MET A 32 -20.55 23.29 2.10
C MET A 32 -19.68 22.07 2.42
N TYR A 33 -19.02 22.06 3.59
CA TYR A 33 -18.28 20.89 4.04
C TYR A 33 -19.17 19.66 4.24
N GLN A 34 -20.23 19.76 5.05
CA GLN A 34 -21.05 18.59 5.35
C GLN A 34 -21.63 17.99 4.07
N LEU A 35 -22.05 18.87 3.15
CA LEU A 35 -22.51 18.47 1.83
C LEU A 35 -21.41 17.77 1.02
N ALA A 36 -20.20 18.33 0.94
CA ALA A 36 -19.08 17.71 0.24
C ALA A 36 -18.67 16.35 0.84
N LYS A 37 -18.72 16.21 2.17
CA LYS A 37 -18.48 14.96 2.88
C LYS A 37 -19.54 13.91 2.54
N ASP A 38 -20.81 14.27 2.58
CA ASP A 38 -21.91 13.34 2.26
C ASP A 38 -21.83 12.91 0.79
N ILE A 39 -21.56 13.84 -0.11
CA ILE A 39 -21.40 13.55 -1.55
C ILE A 39 -20.20 12.64 -1.79
N SER A 40 -19.02 12.96 -1.24
CA SER A 40 -17.81 12.16 -1.43
C SER A 40 -17.96 10.75 -0.83
N SER A 41 -18.59 10.63 0.34
CA SER A 41 -18.90 9.35 0.99
C SER A 41 -19.89 8.53 0.16
N LEU A 42 -20.93 9.17 -0.38
CA LEU A 42 -21.89 8.51 -1.26
C LEU A 42 -21.21 7.97 -2.51
N ILE A 43 -20.41 8.79 -3.19
CA ILE A 43 -19.68 8.41 -4.40
C ILE A 43 -18.71 7.26 -4.11
N SER A 44 -17.95 7.36 -3.03
CA SER A 44 -17.04 6.31 -2.53
C SER A 44 -17.77 4.98 -2.35
N ASN A 45 -18.86 4.97 -1.57
CA ASN A 45 -19.65 3.79 -1.27
C ASN A 45 -20.32 3.20 -2.52
N MET A 46 -20.87 4.05 -3.38
CA MET A 46 -21.51 3.63 -4.63
C MET A 46 -20.51 3.03 -5.60
N THR A 47 -19.31 3.63 -5.71
CA THR A 47 -18.26 3.09 -6.57
C THR A 47 -17.83 1.73 -6.05
N PHE A 48 -17.54 1.59 -4.76
CA PHE A 48 -17.17 0.30 -4.17
C PHE A 48 -18.20 -0.80 -4.44
N LYS A 49 -19.50 -0.50 -4.27
CA LYS A 49 -20.57 -1.51 -4.41
C LYS A 49 -20.96 -1.80 -5.85
N PHE A 50 -20.94 -0.80 -6.73
CA PHE A 50 -21.62 -0.88 -8.02
C PHE A 50 -20.74 -0.56 -9.22
N VAL A 51 -19.43 -0.36 -9.06
CA VAL A 51 -18.53 0.02 -10.17
C VAL A 51 -18.55 -0.99 -11.32
N ASN A 52 -18.82 -2.28 -11.08
CA ASN A 52 -18.89 -3.28 -12.15
C ASN A 52 -20.15 -3.15 -13.00
N THR A 53 -21.25 -2.67 -12.43
CA THR A 53 -22.52 -2.50 -13.12
C THR A 53 -22.58 -1.16 -13.86
N TYR A 54 -22.01 -0.11 -13.27
CA TYR A 54 -22.18 1.28 -13.72
C TYR A 54 -20.85 1.97 -14.03
N VAL A 55 -19.91 1.24 -14.64
CA VAL A 55 -18.57 1.74 -15.01
C VAL A 55 -18.63 3.10 -15.69
N ASP A 56 -19.47 3.23 -16.71
CA ASP A 56 -19.53 4.43 -17.55
C ASP A 56 -20.02 5.65 -16.76
N ILE A 57 -20.94 5.46 -15.80
CA ILE A 57 -21.43 6.52 -14.92
C ILE A 57 -20.28 7.01 -14.04
N PHE A 58 -19.58 6.11 -13.36
CA PHE A 58 -18.47 6.49 -12.49
C PHE A 58 -17.29 7.05 -13.29
N LYS A 59 -17.04 6.56 -14.51
CA LYS A 59 -16.03 7.11 -15.41
C LYS A 59 -16.34 8.56 -15.76
N ARG A 60 -17.58 8.89 -16.14
CA ARG A 60 -17.98 10.28 -16.41
C ARG A 60 -17.92 11.18 -15.17
N LEU A 61 -18.27 10.63 -14.00
CA LEU A 61 -18.30 11.38 -12.75
C LEU A 61 -16.89 11.71 -12.23
N LEU A 62 -16.03 10.70 -12.19
CA LEU A 62 -14.70 10.77 -11.58
C LEU A 62 -13.63 11.17 -12.60
N ILE A 63 -13.67 10.67 -13.83
CA ILE A 63 -12.72 11.06 -14.90
C ILE A 63 -13.16 12.37 -15.56
N TYR A 64 -13.47 13.36 -14.72
CA TYR A 64 -13.78 14.71 -15.13
C TYR A 64 -12.59 15.62 -14.79
N LYS A 65 -11.97 16.17 -15.83
CA LYS A 65 -10.70 16.90 -15.71
C LYS A 65 -10.71 18.01 -14.64
N PRO A 66 -11.75 18.86 -14.51
CA PRO A 66 -11.81 19.85 -13.42
C PRO A 66 -11.79 19.22 -12.02
N LEU A 67 -12.52 18.12 -11.80
CA LEU A 67 -12.51 17.42 -10.52
C LEU A 67 -11.13 16.82 -10.24
N ILE A 68 -10.55 16.13 -11.21
CA ILE A 68 -9.19 15.56 -11.08
C ILE A 68 -8.18 16.66 -10.75
N ASN A 69 -8.23 17.81 -11.43
CA ASN A 69 -7.32 18.92 -11.18
C ASN A 69 -7.49 19.46 -9.75
N GLN A 70 -8.72 19.64 -9.27
CA GLN A 70 -8.97 20.14 -7.92
C GLN A 70 -8.58 19.12 -6.84
N VAL A 71 -8.82 17.82 -7.07
CA VAL A 71 -8.30 16.77 -6.18
C VAL A 71 -6.78 16.80 -6.16
N SER A 72 -6.14 16.85 -7.34
CA SER A 72 -4.66 16.89 -7.45
C SER A 72 -4.07 18.12 -6.77
N GLU A 73 -4.71 19.28 -6.90
CA GLU A 73 -4.32 20.51 -6.21
C GLU A 73 -4.49 20.38 -4.69
N GLY A 74 -5.62 19.83 -4.22
CA GLY A 74 -5.85 19.54 -2.80
C GLY A 74 -4.79 18.62 -2.21
N ILE A 75 -4.42 17.55 -2.93
CA ILE A 75 -3.36 16.63 -2.53
C ILE A 75 -2.00 17.35 -2.45
N ASN A 76 -1.68 18.21 -3.42
CA ASN A 76 -0.45 19.01 -3.39
C ASN A 76 -0.44 19.98 -2.19
N LYS A 77 -1.58 20.59 -1.85
CA LYS A 77 -1.71 21.44 -0.63
C LYS A 77 -1.42 20.65 0.64
N CYS A 78 -1.97 19.42 0.76
CA CYS A 78 -1.65 18.51 1.87
C CYS A 78 -0.15 18.18 1.92
N ALA A 79 0.46 17.87 0.77
CA ALA A 79 1.87 17.50 0.69
C ALA A 79 2.81 18.64 1.09
N GLN A 80 2.47 19.89 0.74
CA GLN A 80 3.31 21.07 0.95
C GLN A 80 3.00 21.85 2.25
N ASN A 81 2.03 21.38 3.04
CA ASN A 81 1.50 22.11 4.20
C ASN A 81 1.04 23.55 3.86
N ILE A 82 0.54 23.77 2.64
CA ILE A 82 0.12 25.11 2.22
C ILE A 82 -1.26 25.40 2.81
N GLY A 83 -1.27 26.27 3.81
CA GLY A 83 -2.48 26.65 4.54
C GLY A 83 -2.87 25.62 5.60
N ASN A 84 -3.71 26.04 6.55
CA ASN A 84 -4.31 25.14 7.54
C ASN A 84 -5.32 24.22 6.83
N VAL A 85 -4.85 23.13 6.22
CA VAL A 85 -5.72 22.11 5.63
C VAL A 85 -6.49 21.41 6.75
N SER A 86 -7.80 21.56 6.81
CA SER A 86 -8.62 20.92 7.84
C SER A 86 -8.69 19.40 7.65
N GLU A 87 -8.96 18.66 8.73
CA GLU A 87 -9.13 17.21 8.71
C GLU A 87 -10.28 16.78 7.79
N GLU A 88 -11.34 17.57 7.78
CA GLU A 88 -12.52 17.42 6.94
C GLU A 88 -12.19 17.39 5.45
N PHE A 89 -11.28 18.26 5.02
CA PHE A 89 -10.85 18.30 3.63
C PHE A 89 -10.04 17.07 3.25
N VAL A 90 -9.19 16.60 4.18
CA VAL A 90 -8.43 15.36 4.00
C VAL A 90 -9.38 14.17 3.91
N GLU A 91 -10.45 14.13 4.70
CA GLU A 91 -11.48 13.09 4.62
C GLU A 91 -12.19 13.06 3.25
N VAL A 92 -12.55 14.23 2.71
CA VAL A 92 -13.12 14.33 1.35
C VAL A 92 -12.14 13.81 0.29
N LEU A 93 -10.87 14.20 0.38
CA LEU A 93 -9.83 13.67 -0.53
C LEU A 93 -9.64 12.16 -0.38
N ASN A 94 -9.68 11.64 0.84
CA ASN A 94 -9.55 10.21 1.15
C ASN A 94 -10.69 9.40 0.48
N ASN A 95 -11.93 9.87 0.63
CA ASN A 95 -13.10 9.27 -0.01
C ASN A 95 -13.00 9.27 -1.54
N LEU A 96 -12.54 10.39 -2.13
CA LEU A 96 -12.39 10.51 -3.58
C LEU A 96 -11.28 9.60 -4.10
N LEU A 97 -10.11 9.57 -3.46
CA LEU A 97 -9.02 8.66 -3.84
C LEU A 97 -9.45 7.19 -3.76
N PHE A 98 -10.23 6.81 -2.75
CA PHE A 98 -10.79 5.46 -2.67
C PHE A 98 -11.72 5.17 -3.84
N ALA A 99 -12.60 6.12 -4.20
CA ALA A 99 -13.47 5.97 -5.35
C ALA A 99 -12.67 5.79 -6.65
N TYR A 100 -11.62 6.59 -6.87
CA TYR A 100 -10.72 6.41 -8.01
C TYR A 100 -10.03 5.05 -8.00
N GLU A 101 -9.50 4.62 -6.85
CA GLU A 101 -8.85 3.31 -6.68
C GLU A 101 -9.77 2.17 -7.12
N LYS A 102 -11.02 2.16 -6.64
CA LYS A 102 -12.02 1.15 -7.03
C LYS A 102 -12.43 1.23 -8.49
N LEU A 103 -12.51 2.43 -9.06
CA LEU A 103 -12.82 2.60 -10.48
C LEU A 103 -11.70 2.03 -11.37
N ILE A 104 -10.45 2.19 -10.97
CA ILE A 104 -9.26 1.87 -11.76
C ILE A 104 -8.82 0.41 -11.60
N HIS A 105 -9.17 -0.24 -10.49
CA HIS A 105 -8.76 -1.61 -10.17
C HIS A 105 -9.05 -2.58 -11.33
N LYS A 106 -7.98 -3.22 -11.84
CA LYS A 106 -8.00 -4.20 -12.96
C LYS A 106 -8.53 -3.66 -14.29
N ARG A 107 -8.56 -2.34 -14.51
CA ARG A 107 -9.08 -1.72 -15.74
C ARG A 107 -8.01 -0.85 -16.43
N LEU A 108 -7.29 -1.46 -17.37
CA LEU A 108 -6.18 -0.81 -18.08
C LEU A 108 -6.62 0.43 -18.88
N ASP A 109 -7.81 0.40 -19.48
CA ASP A 109 -8.36 1.52 -20.26
C ASP A 109 -8.58 2.81 -19.45
N ILE A 110 -8.82 2.67 -18.14
CA ILE A 110 -8.95 3.80 -17.21
C ILE A 110 -7.58 4.13 -16.60
N GLN A 111 -6.77 3.11 -16.29
CA GLN A 111 -5.42 3.30 -15.77
C GLN A 111 -4.58 4.17 -16.69
N ASP A 112 -4.67 4.00 -18.00
CA ASP A 112 -3.86 4.73 -18.97
C ASP A 112 -4.46 6.09 -19.39
N ASP A 113 -5.58 6.52 -18.79
CA ASP A 113 -6.15 7.84 -19.05
C ASP A 113 -5.15 8.95 -18.65
N PRO A 114 -4.86 9.94 -19.51
CA PRO A 114 -3.94 11.03 -19.20
C PRO A 114 -4.32 11.82 -17.94
N SER A 115 -5.60 11.93 -17.63
CA SER A 115 -6.10 12.63 -16.45
C SER A 115 -5.73 11.86 -15.17
N ILE A 116 -5.76 10.53 -15.20
CA ILE A 116 -5.31 9.71 -14.07
C ILE A 116 -3.80 9.88 -13.85
N THR A 117 -3.02 10.16 -14.89
CA THR A 117 -1.58 10.46 -14.73
C THR A 117 -1.36 11.71 -13.90
N ILE A 118 -2.17 12.76 -14.08
CA ILE A 118 -2.07 14.00 -13.28
C ILE A 118 -2.31 13.68 -11.79
N LEU A 119 -3.37 12.93 -11.49
CA LEU A 119 -3.68 12.52 -10.12
C LEU A 119 -2.56 11.66 -9.53
N PHE A 120 -2.03 10.72 -10.31
CA PHE A 120 -0.94 9.85 -9.93
C PHE A 120 0.34 10.62 -9.59
N GLU A 121 0.72 11.60 -10.41
CA GLU A 121 1.87 12.47 -10.14
C GLU A 121 1.69 13.27 -8.85
N SER A 122 0.48 13.78 -8.59
CA SER A 122 0.16 14.47 -7.34
C SER A 122 0.24 13.56 -6.11
N VAL A 123 -0.29 12.34 -6.20
CA VAL A 123 -0.14 11.34 -5.12
C VAL A 123 1.33 10.95 -4.93
N ALA A 124 2.09 10.78 -6.01
CA ALA A 124 3.51 10.47 -5.93
C ALA A 124 4.31 11.56 -5.20
N LYS A 125 3.98 12.84 -5.43
CA LYS A 125 4.62 13.99 -4.75
C LYS A 125 4.42 13.98 -3.24
N CYS A 126 3.35 13.38 -2.71
CA CYS A 126 3.17 13.22 -1.26
C CYS A 126 4.36 12.47 -0.63
N PHE A 127 4.84 11.42 -1.27
CA PHE A 127 5.98 10.64 -0.79
C PHE A 127 7.33 11.36 -0.92
N LEU A 128 7.36 12.45 -1.69
CA LEU A 128 8.55 13.28 -1.89
C LEU A 128 8.53 14.53 -0.99
N SER A 129 7.52 14.69 -0.14
CA SER A 129 7.36 15.89 0.66
C SER A 129 8.00 15.75 2.04
N HIS A 130 8.42 16.89 2.60
CA HIS A 130 9.00 16.93 3.94
C HIS A 130 8.00 16.48 5.01
N ASN A 131 6.72 16.84 4.88
CA ASN A 131 5.66 16.40 5.80
C ASN A 131 5.59 14.87 5.90
N TYR A 132 5.77 14.17 4.79
CA TYR A 132 5.77 12.71 4.79
C TYR A 132 6.97 12.14 5.55
N GLU A 133 8.15 12.74 5.39
CA GLU A 133 9.32 12.38 6.17
C GLU A 133 9.14 12.67 7.67
N GLU A 134 8.57 13.82 8.03
CA GLU A 134 8.25 14.18 9.42
C GLU A 134 7.24 13.20 10.04
N MET A 135 6.13 12.92 9.35
CA MET A 135 5.13 11.93 9.80
C MET A 135 5.77 10.55 10.00
N LEU A 136 6.73 10.16 9.15
CA LEU A 136 7.46 8.90 9.30
C LEU A 136 8.33 8.87 10.58
N GLU A 137 8.81 10.01 11.09
CA GLU A 137 9.63 10.06 12.30
C GLU A 137 8.83 9.69 13.56
N HIS A 138 7.53 9.96 13.54
CA HIS A 138 6.64 9.79 14.68
C HIS A 138 5.81 8.49 14.64
N ILE A 139 6.10 7.60 13.68
CA ILE A 139 5.38 6.32 13.59
C ILE A 139 5.61 5.49 14.83
N GLY A 140 4.50 4.96 15.34
CA GLY A 140 4.47 4.14 16.53
C GLY A 140 4.17 4.93 17.79
N GLU A 141 4.43 6.25 17.83
CA GLU A 141 4.16 7.09 19.02
C GLU A 141 2.69 7.04 19.44
N HIS A 142 1.79 6.81 18.49
CA HIS A 142 0.35 6.67 18.70
C HIS A 142 -0.18 5.31 18.21
N THR A 143 -1.16 4.80 18.95
CA THR A 143 -1.85 3.52 18.63
C THR A 143 -2.78 3.66 17.42
N GLU A 144 -3.41 4.82 17.27
CA GLU A 144 -4.33 5.16 16.18
C GLU A 144 -3.70 6.24 15.31
N MET A 145 -3.89 6.12 13.99
CA MET A 145 -3.44 7.13 13.03
C MET A 145 -4.50 8.23 12.92
N SER A 146 -4.06 9.47 12.84
CA SER A 146 -4.90 10.59 12.41
C SER A 146 -5.39 10.39 10.96
N ILE A 147 -6.47 11.07 10.57
CA ILE A 147 -6.98 11.02 9.19
C ILE A 147 -5.92 11.43 8.15
N ARG A 148 -4.99 12.31 8.55
CA ARG A 148 -3.84 12.69 7.73
C ARG A 148 -2.87 11.53 7.58
N GLU A 149 -2.47 10.90 8.66
CA GLU A 149 -1.60 9.72 8.59
C GLU A 149 -2.23 8.59 7.79
N GLU A 150 -3.52 8.29 7.97
CA GLU A 150 -4.24 7.31 7.14
C GLU A 150 -4.20 7.69 5.65
N PHE A 151 -4.41 8.96 5.33
CA PHE A 151 -4.35 9.45 3.96
C PHE A 151 -2.96 9.23 3.33
N PHE A 152 -1.88 9.58 4.04
CA PHE A 152 -0.51 9.47 3.55
C PHE A 152 0.06 8.04 3.59
N PHE A 153 -0.25 7.26 4.62
CA PHE A 153 0.32 5.94 4.85
C PHE A 153 -0.55 4.79 4.39
N GLU A 154 -1.84 4.98 4.11
CA GLU A 154 -2.70 3.90 3.60
C GLU A 154 -3.27 4.24 2.23
N ARG A 155 -3.97 5.38 2.11
CA ARG A 155 -4.72 5.71 0.89
C ARG A 155 -3.82 6.00 -0.31
N CYS A 156 -2.85 6.90 -0.15
CA CYS A 156 -1.89 7.26 -1.20
C CYS A 156 -1.11 6.02 -1.72
N PRO A 157 -0.55 5.17 -0.84
CA PRO A 157 0.13 3.94 -1.25
C PRO A 157 -0.75 3.00 -2.07
N LEU A 158 -1.98 2.76 -1.59
CA LEU A 158 -2.92 1.87 -2.26
C LEU A 158 -3.30 2.39 -3.64
N PHE A 159 -3.52 3.70 -3.78
CA PHE A 159 -3.82 4.31 -5.07
C PHE A 159 -2.68 4.11 -6.08
N LEU A 160 -1.42 4.36 -5.68
CA LEU A 160 -0.26 4.11 -6.54
C LEU A 160 -0.17 2.63 -6.93
N HIS A 161 -0.46 1.73 -5.98
CA HIS A 161 -0.42 0.27 -6.19
C HIS A 161 -1.45 -0.21 -7.20
N GLN A 162 -2.65 0.38 -7.23
CA GLN A 162 -3.69 -0.02 -8.17
C GLN A 162 -3.53 0.62 -9.56
N CYS A 163 -2.76 1.73 -9.67
CA CYS A 163 -2.47 2.43 -10.92
C CYS A 163 -1.20 1.94 -11.64
N ARG A 164 -1.01 0.62 -11.76
CA ARG A 164 0.18 -0.02 -12.36
C ARG A 164 0.20 0.07 -13.89
N SER A 165 0.57 1.23 -14.43
CA SER A 165 0.83 1.40 -15.87
C SER A 165 2.33 1.36 -16.18
N GLN A 166 2.71 0.73 -17.29
CA GLN A 166 4.09 0.73 -17.78
C GLN A 166 4.60 2.16 -18.09
N HIS A 167 3.68 3.06 -18.46
CA HIS A 167 4.00 4.46 -18.79
C HIS A 167 4.47 5.28 -17.57
N ARG A 168 4.19 4.82 -16.34
CA ARG A 168 4.48 5.55 -15.09
C ARG A 168 5.65 4.95 -14.29
N ARG A 169 6.40 4.02 -14.88
CA ARG A 169 7.56 3.37 -14.22
C ARG A 169 8.61 4.37 -13.72
N HIS A 170 8.82 5.46 -14.44
CA HIS A 170 9.80 6.50 -14.07
C HIS A 170 9.40 7.21 -12.77
N ILE A 171 8.13 7.62 -12.63
CA ILE A 171 7.60 8.24 -11.41
C ILE A 171 7.76 7.29 -10.21
N LEU A 172 7.42 6.01 -10.39
CA LEU A 172 7.57 5.01 -9.33
C LEU A 172 9.03 4.77 -8.94
N ASN A 173 9.96 4.87 -9.88
CA ASN A 173 11.39 4.79 -9.57
C ASN A 173 11.86 5.99 -8.73
N ASP A 174 11.35 7.18 -9.01
CA ASP A 174 11.72 8.37 -8.23
C ASP A 174 11.14 8.31 -6.81
N VAL A 175 9.90 7.84 -6.66
CA VAL A 175 9.33 7.51 -5.34
C VAL A 175 10.22 6.51 -4.60
N ARG A 176 10.66 5.42 -5.25
CA ARG A 176 11.55 4.42 -4.62
C ARG A 176 12.90 4.99 -4.20
N LYS A 177 13.54 5.82 -5.03
CA LYS A 177 14.84 6.43 -4.71
C LYS A 177 14.79 7.22 -3.40
N ILE A 178 13.63 7.76 -3.04
CA ILE A 178 13.41 8.51 -1.81
C ILE A 178 12.95 7.59 -0.68
N LEU A 179 11.92 6.77 -0.92
CA LEU A 179 11.33 5.91 0.11
C LEU A 179 12.28 4.83 0.62
N LEU A 180 13.07 4.17 -0.25
CA LEU A 180 13.96 3.08 0.17
C LEU A 180 15.02 3.54 1.18
N PRO A 181 15.83 4.60 0.91
CA PRO A 181 16.78 5.10 1.90
C PRO A 181 16.11 5.63 3.16
N LEU A 182 14.99 6.34 3.02
CA LEU A 182 14.26 6.89 4.15
C LEU A 182 13.73 5.79 5.06
N PHE A 183 13.12 4.76 4.48
CA PHE A 183 12.60 3.62 5.23
C PHE A 183 13.73 2.82 5.89
N ASN A 184 14.84 2.57 5.17
CA ASN A 184 16.02 1.93 5.75
C ASN A 184 16.61 2.71 6.93
N LYS A 185 16.54 4.04 6.92
CA LYS A 185 16.99 4.87 8.05
C LYS A 185 16.10 4.72 9.28
N ARG A 186 14.81 4.42 9.12
CA ARG A 186 13.79 4.44 10.19
C ARG A 186 13.37 3.05 10.67
N LEU A 187 13.67 2.01 9.91
CA LEU A 187 13.18 0.64 10.12
C LEU A 187 13.66 -0.16 11.34
N PRO A 188 14.64 0.23 12.18
CA PRO A 188 14.69 -0.36 13.52
C PRO A 188 13.62 0.29 14.40
N LEU A 189 12.34 0.10 14.04
CA LEU A 189 11.18 0.59 14.78
C LEU A 189 11.13 -0.13 16.13
N LYS A 190 11.19 0.65 17.22
CA LYS A 190 11.30 0.14 18.59
C LYS A 190 9.97 -0.30 19.20
N GLN A 191 8.85 0.00 18.54
CA GLN A 191 7.50 -0.21 19.05
C GLN A 191 6.71 -1.14 18.12
N VAL A 192 5.85 -1.97 18.72
CA VAL A 192 5.00 -2.94 18.02
C VAL A 192 3.54 -2.53 18.24
N ASN A 193 2.93 -1.95 17.21
CA ASN A 193 1.52 -1.56 17.22
C ASN A 193 0.93 -1.56 15.80
N LYS A 194 -0.37 -1.30 15.70
CA LYS A 194 -1.12 -1.35 14.44
C LYS A 194 -0.67 -0.30 13.41
N SER A 195 -0.25 0.89 13.86
CA SER A 195 0.24 1.93 12.96
C SER A 195 1.53 1.50 12.26
N VAL A 196 2.46 0.87 12.98
CA VAL A 196 3.68 0.28 12.40
C VAL A 196 3.35 -0.79 11.35
N ILE A 197 2.42 -1.71 11.64
CA ILE A 197 1.99 -2.74 10.68
C ILE A 197 1.45 -2.11 9.40
N THR A 198 0.55 -1.14 9.56
CA THR A 198 -0.11 -0.47 8.44
C THR A 198 0.89 0.27 7.55
N VAL A 199 1.84 0.97 8.17
CA VAL A 199 2.89 1.68 7.42
C VAL A 199 3.82 0.70 6.72
N LEU A 200 4.27 -0.36 7.41
CA LEU A 200 5.14 -1.38 6.83
C LEU A 200 4.50 -1.99 5.57
N GLY A 201 3.26 -2.47 5.68
CA GLY A 201 2.58 -3.10 4.55
C GLY A 201 2.33 -2.14 3.41
N SER A 202 1.92 -0.91 3.70
CA SER A 202 1.61 0.07 2.67
C SER A 202 2.85 0.62 1.97
N ILE A 203 3.94 0.91 2.69
CA ILE A 203 5.19 1.39 2.10
C ILE A 203 5.87 0.27 1.32
N CYS A 204 5.93 -0.94 1.88
CA CYS A 204 6.47 -2.08 1.14
C CYS A 204 5.62 -2.39 -0.09
N ALA A 205 4.30 -2.30 0.00
CA ALA A 205 3.43 -2.44 -1.15
C ALA A 205 3.79 -1.45 -2.26
N VAL A 206 4.24 -0.22 -1.93
CA VAL A 206 4.74 0.83 -2.84
C VAL A 206 6.11 0.53 -3.43
N ILE A 207 7.06 0.18 -2.56
CA ILE A 207 8.44 -0.14 -2.92
C ILE A 207 8.47 -1.36 -3.87
N PHE A 208 7.61 -2.35 -3.65
CA PHE A 208 7.49 -3.55 -4.47
C PHE A 208 6.49 -3.42 -5.66
N ILE A 209 5.89 -2.25 -5.94
CA ILE A 209 4.77 -2.08 -6.93
C ILE A 209 5.05 -2.56 -8.35
N CYS A 210 6.29 -2.71 -8.81
CA CYS A 210 6.53 -3.09 -10.20
C CYS A 210 7.13 -4.49 -10.28
N SER A 211 6.52 -5.30 -11.15
CA SER A 211 6.97 -6.60 -11.67
C SER A 211 8.45 -6.92 -11.40
N TYR A 212 8.75 -8.18 -11.05
CA TYR A 212 10.07 -8.81 -10.91
C TYR A 212 11.27 -8.11 -11.58
N GLY A 213 11.12 -7.65 -12.83
CA GLY A 213 12.14 -6.90 -13.56
C GLY A 213 12.64 -5.58 -12.93
N MET A 214 11.95 -4.97 -11.96
CA MET A 214 12.44 -3.73 -11.32
C MET A 214 13.20 -3.95 -10.01
N MET A 215 12.95 -5.03 -9.28
CA MET A 215 13.82 -5.42 -8.16
C MET A 215 15.15 -5.98 -8.67
N ASN A 216 15.21 -6.44 -9.93
CA ASN A 216 16.44 -6.81 -10.64
C ASN A 216 17.19 -5.58 -11.23
N ASN A 217 16.93 -4.38 -10.69
CA ASN A 217 17.66 -3.18 -11.06
C ASN A 217 18.84 -2.97 -10.10
N GLU A 218 20.05 -3.16 -10.62
CA GLU A 218 21.31 -3.06 -9.88
C GLU A 218 21.44 -1.77 -9.06
N ALA A 219 20.84 -0.66 -9.52
CA ALA A 219 20.87 0.63 -8.82
C ALA A 219 20.23 0.61 -7.42
N PHE A 220 19.39 -0.39 -7.12
CA PHE A 220 18.69 -0.50 -5.83
C PHE A 220 19.11 -1.71 -5.00
N TYR A 221 20.04 -2.55 -5.48
CA TYR A 221 20.39 -3.81 -4.82
C TYR A 221 20.81 -3.63 -3.37
N ASP A 222 21.74 -2.73 -3.10
CA ASP A 222 22.21 -2.45 -1.74
C ASP A 222 21.09 -1.97 -0.82
N GLN A 223 20.15 -1.18 -1.34
CA GLN A 223 19.02 -0.66 -0.55
C GLN A 223 18.02 -1.78 -0.22
N TYR A 224 17.80 -2.69 -1.16
CA TYR A 224 16.96 -3.86 -0.96
C TYR A 224 17.58 -4.89 0.00
N GLU A 225 18.89 -5.11 -0.07
CA GLU A 225 19.59 -5.96 0.92
C GLU A 225 19.57 -5.37 2.33
N LYS A 226 19.72 -4.04 2.46
CA LYS A 226 19.55 -3.34 3.73
C LYS A 226 18.13 -3.50 4.27
N LEU A 227 17.12 -3.34 3.42
CA LEU A 227 15.72 -3.53 3.78
C LEU A 227 15.48 -4.95 4.31
N LEU A 228 15.95 -5.97 3.59
CA LEU A 228 15.86 -7.37 4.01
C LEU A 228 16.55 -7.61 5.36
N SER A 229 17.71 -6.99 5.59
CA SER A 229 18.44 -7.08 6.85
C SER A 229 17.66 -6.46 8.01
N HIS A 230 17.07 -5.27 7.80
CA HIS A 230 16.23 -4.63 8.81
C HIS A 230 14.94 -5.40 9.10
N LEU A 231 14.29 -5.96 8.07
CA LEU A 231 13.13 -6.83 8.25
C LEU A 231 13.48 -8.05 9.10
N ASN A 232 14.67 -8.63 8.91
CA ASN A 232 15.14 -9.75 9.74
C ASN A 232 15.44 -9.33 11.18
N GLU A 233 16.01 -8.15 11.38
CA GLU A 233 16.22 -7.58 12.70
C GLU A 233 14.88 -7.31 13.41
N MET A 234 13.93 -6.69 12.74
CA MET A 234 12.57 -6.49 13.25
C MET A 234 11.90 -7.81 13.61
N LEU A 235 11.97 -8.81 12.73
CA LEU A 235 11.44 -10.14 13.00
C LEU A 235 12.05 -10.72 14.27
N SER A 236 13.36 -10.53 14.48
CA SER A 236 14.05 -10.93 15.71
C SER A 236 13.52 -10.20 16.95
N ASN A 237 13.37 -8.88 16.85
CA ASN A 237 12.92 -8.04 17.95
C ASN A 237 11.49 -8.39 18.35
N VAL A 238 10.58 -8.45 17.38
CA VAL A 238 9.17 -8.80 17.57
C VAL A 238 9.03 -10.19 18.18
N TYR A 239 9.81 -11.16 17.71
CA TYR A 239 9.77 -12.52 18.23
C TYR A 239 10.21 -12.59 19.71
N SER A 240 11.20 -11.78 20.10
CA SER A 240 11.73 -11.75 21.48
C SER A 240 10.77 -11.16 22.52
N ILE A 241 9.71 -10.48 22.10
CA ILE A 241 8.68 -9.93 23.00
C ILE A 241 7.85 -11.09 23.58
N ARG A 242 7.88 -11.24 24.91
CA ARG A 242 7.35 -12.39 25.67
C ARG A 242 5.83 -12.34 25.96
N SER A 243 5.03 -11.54 25.25
CA SER A 243 3.58 -11.54 25.44
C SER A 243 2.97 -12.78 24.77
N GLU A 244 2.58 -13.75 25.60
CA GLU A 244 1.77 -14.89 25.17
C GLU A 244 0.36 -14.36 24.82
N ASN A 245 -0.02 -14.45 23.53
CA ASN A 245 -1.27 -13.96 22.91
C ASN A 245 -1.33 -12.48 22.53
N ASP A 246 -0.32 -12.01 21.81
CA ASP A 246 -0.36 -10.68 21.19
C ASP A 246 -0.77 -10.79 19.72
N LEU A 247 -2.05 -10.54 19.42
CA LEU A 247 -2.57 -10.51 18.04
C LEU A 247 -1.77 -9.54 17.16
N ILE A 248 -1.35 -8.40 17.71
CA ILE A 248 -0.55 -7.40 16.99
C ILE A 248 0.84 -7.97 16.65
N LYS A 249 1.44 -8.75 17.56
CA LYS A 249 2.69 -9.46 17.28
C LYS A 249 2.53 -10.43 16.12
N ILE A 250 1.45 -11.21 16.09
CA ILE A 250 1.17 -12.18 15.02
C ILE A 250 0.96 -11.44 13.69
N GLU A 251 0.14 -10.39 13.67
CA GLU A 251 -0.10 -9.55 12.49
C GLU A 251 1.21 -8.92 11.97
N LEU A 252 2.08 -8.43 12.85
CA LEU A 252 3.36 -7.86 12.46
C LEU A 252 4.33 -8.92 11.91
N ILE A 253 4.37 -10.12 12.50
CA ILE A 253 5.15 -11.24 11.96
C ILE A 253 4.65 -11.61 10.57
N GLN A 254 3.33 -11.71 10.40
CA GLN A 254 2.71 -11.99 9.11
C GLN A 254 3.13 -10.96 8.06
N GLU A 255 3.02 -9.68 8.38
CA GLU A 255 3.39 -8.58 7.49
C GLU A 255 4.88 -8.63 7.13
N ILE A 256 5.79 -8.78 8.11
CA ILE A 256 7.23 -8.87 7.87
C ILE A 256 7.56 -10.06 6.95
N VAL A 257 7.00 -11.24 7.22
CA VAL A 257 7.24 -12.45 6.44
C VAL A 257 6.67 -12.30 5.02
N GLU A 258 5.49 -11.69 4.87
CA GLU A 258 4.92 -11.39 3.55
C GLU A 258 5.86 -10.49 2.74
N GLN A 259 6.40 -9.43 3.36
CA GLN A 259 7.35 -8.54 2.70
C GLN A 259 8.66 -9.23 2.35
N MET A 260 9.19 -10.09 3.22
CA MET A 260 10.35 -10.92 2.89
C MET A 260 10.08 -11.87 1.71
N SER A 261 8.86 -12.38 1.58
CA SER A 261 8.48 -13.30 0.50
C SER A 261 8.60 -12.66 -0.89
N ASN A 262 8.58 -11.33 -1.00
CA ASN A 262 8.77 -10.63 -2.27
C ASN A 262 10.19 -10.84 -2.85
N PHE A 263 11.19 -11.04 -2.00
CA PHE A 263 12.60 -11.16 -2.42
C PHE A 263 13.00 -12.55 -2.94
N ILE A 264 12.18 -13.60 -2.73
CA ILE A 264 12.53 -15.01 -2.99
C ILE A 264 12.75 -15.36 -4.47
N SER A 265 12.50 -14.40 -5.36
CA SER A 265 12.56 -14.58 -6.81
C SER A 265 13.88 -14.16 -7.44
N ILE A 266 14.78 -13.56 -6.66
CA ILE A 266 16.06 -13.02 -7.14
C ILE A 266 17.18 -13.67 -6.34
N GLU A 267 18.09 -14.35 -7.05
CA GLU A 267 19.14 -15.18 -6.47
C GLU A 267 20.03 -14.43 -5.48
N GLN A 268 20.38 -13.17 -5.77
CA GLN A 268 21.17 -12.33 -4.88
C GLN A 268 20.53 -12.19 -3.49
N TYR A 269 19.22 -11.91 -3.43
CA TYR A 269 18.53 -11.76 -2.15
C TYR A 269 18.33 -13.10 -1.44
N ILE A 270 18.19 -14.21 -2.18
CA ILE A 270 18.22 -15.56 -1.59
C ILE A 270 19.58 -15.81 -0.93
N GLY A 271 20.68 -15.43 -1.59
CA GLY A 271 22.03 -15.45 -1.02
C GLY A 271 22.08 -14.67 0.29
N LYS A 272 21.54 -13.45 0.29
CA LYS A 272 21.46 -12.62 1.50
C LYS A 272 20.66 -13.27 2.63
N MET A 273 19.51 -13.87 2.33
CA MET A 273 18.71 -14.59 3.31
C MET A 273 19.46 -15.77 3.96
N LYS A 274 20.30 -16.47 3.18
CA LYS A 274 21.18 -17.54 3.70
C LYS A 274 22.22 -16.98 4.66
N GLU A 275 22.89 -15.89 4.29
CA GLU A 275 23.87 -15.20 5.15
C GLU A 275 23.26 -14.77 6.49
N LEU A 276 22.03 -14.26 6.45
CA LEU A 276 21.27 -13.83 7.62
C LEU A 276 20.73 -14.99 8.48
N GLN A 277 21.00 -16.25 8.10
CA GLN A 277 20.51 -17.47 8.74
C GLN A 277 18.99 -17.49 8.94
N LEU A 278 18.25 -16.93 7.97
CA LEU A 278 16.82 -16.71 8.09
C LEU A 278 16.05 -18.03 8.26
N SER A 279 16.54 -19.13 7.69
CA SER A 279 15.90 -20.45 7.77
C SER A 279 15.68 -20.94 9.20
N ALA A 280 16.70 -20.82 10.07
CA ALA A 280 16.60 -21.27 11.46
C ALA A 280 15.50 -20.50 12.20
N ARG A 281 15.45 -19.18 12.02
CA ARG A 281 14.46 -18.30 12.65
C ARG A 281 13.04 -18.60 12.18
N LEU A 282 12.85 -18.78 10.88
CA LEU A 282 11.56 -19.08 10.29
C LEU A 282 11.01 -20.44 10.75
N LEU A 283 11.87 -21.44 10.93
CA LEU A 283 11.48 -22.74 11.48
C LEU A 283 11.00 -22.60 12.93
N THR A 284 11.69 -21.81 13.76
CA THR A 284 11.26 -21.55 15.14
C THR A 284 9.88 -20.88 15.19
N ILE A 285 9.61 -19.93 14.30
CA ILE A 285 8.28 -19.27 14.21
C ILE A 285 7.18 -20.29 13.84
N VAL A 286 7.45 -21.21 12.93
CA VAL A 286 6.49 -22.26 12.52
C VAL A 286 6.13 -23.19 13.68
N ASP A 287 7.09 -23.48 14.55
CA ASP A 287 6.86 -24.34 15.71
C ASP A 287 6.03 -23.61 16.78
N ASP A 288 6.24 -22.30 16.98
CA ASP A 288 5.62 -21.53 18.06
C ASP A 288 4.28 -20.86 17.69
N ILE A 289 4.04 -20.53 16.42
CA ILE A 289 2.81 -19.85 15.96
C ILE A 289 1.98 -20.80 15.12
N GLN A 290 0.69 -20.99 15.45
CA GLN A 290 -0.23 -21.87 14.71
C GLN A 290 -1.15 -21.05 13.79
N ASP A 291 -0.57 -20.34 12.82
CA ASP A 291 -1.29 -19.56 11.80
C ASP A 291 -0.95 -20.06 10.39
N GLU A 292 -1.97 -20.50 9.64
CA GLU A 292 -1.79 -21.10 8.32
C GLU A 292 -1.27 -20.11 7.26
N ALA A 293 -1.66 -18.83 7.34
CA ALA A 293 -1.25 -17.82 6.38
C ALA A 293 0.24 -17.48 6.57
N ILE A 294 0.67 -17.34 7.82
CA ILE A 294 2.09 -17.14 8.18
C ILE A 294 2.89 -18.35 7.72
N HIS A 295 2.46 -19.57 8.08
CA HIS A 295 3.11 -20.81 7.67
C HIS A 295 3.31 -20.86 6.17
N PHE A 296 2.27 -20.58 5.39
CA PHE A 296 2.36 -20.58 3.93
C PHE A 296 3.46 -19.67 3.40
N GLN A 297 3.56 -18.42 3.89
CA GLN A 297 4.61 -17.49 3.45
C GLN A 297 6.00 -17.93 3.92
N ILE A 298 6.12 -18.40 5.16
CA ILE A 298 7.38 -18.95 5.68
C ILE A 298 7.88 -20.09 4.81
N TYR A 299 7.00 -21.03 4.47
CA TYR A 299 7.38 -22.18 3.66
C TYR A 299 7.77 -21.79 2.24
N ARG A 300 7.19 -20.74 1.65
CA ARG A 300 7.65 -20.18 0.37
C ARG A 300 9.07 -19.63 0.45
N ILE A 301 9.44 -19.00 1.56
CA ILE A 301 10.81 -18.50 1.77
C ILE A 301 11.77 -19.67 1.99
N LEU A 302 11.42 -20.61 2.88
CA LEU A 302 12.22 -21.80 3.15
C LEU A 302 12.46 -22.62 1.88
N ALA A 303 11.45 -22.77 1.03
CA ALA A 303 11.55 -23.40 -0.29
C ALA A 303 12.62 -22.79 -1.20
N ALA A 304 12.82 -21.48 -1.13
CA ALA A 304 13.80 -20.77 -1.95
C ALA A 304 15.22 -20.83 -1.35
N ILE A 305 15.31 -20.87 -0.01
CA ILE A 305 16.58 -20.85 0.72
C ILE A 305 17.17 -22.27 0.84
N LEU A 306 16.36 -23.24 1.22
CA LEU A 306 16.81 -24.59 1.58
C LEU A 306 17.07 -25.43 0.34
N THR A 307 18.16 -26.21 0.39
CA THR A 307 18.43 -27.26 -0.59
C THR A 307 17.68 -28.54 -0.23
N GLU A 308 17.60 -29.48 -1.18
CA GLU A 308 17.05 -30.82 -0.93
C GLU A 308 17.76 -31.54 0.24
N LYS A 309 19.08 -31.31 0.37
CA LYS A 309 19.88 -31.88 1.47
C LYS A 309 19.46 -31.28 2.81
N ASP A 310 19.23 -29.97 2.87
CA ASP A 310 18.82 -29.30 4.10
C ASP A 310 17.43 -29.77 4.55
N ILE A 311 16.49 -29.92 3.60
CA ILE A 311 15.12 -30.40 3.88
C ILE A 311 15.16 -31.79 4.53
N LYS A 312 15.98 -32.72 4.02
CA LYS A 312 16.12 -34.08 4.57
C LYS A 312 16.63 -34.12 6.00
N THR A 313 17.22 -33.04 6.51
CA THR A 313 17.74 -32.94 7.88
C THR A 313 16.78 -32.27 8.86
N LEU A 314 15.64 -31.77 8.40
CA LEU A 314 14.65 -31.13 9.26
C LEU A 314 13.87 -32.16 10.08
N ALA A 315 13.39 -31.76 11.27
CA ALA A 315 12.63 -32.63 12.17
C ALA A 315 11.23 -33.02 11.64
N SER A 316 10.72 -32.33 10.61
CA SER A 316 9.41 -32.60 9.99
C SER A 316 9.40 -32.19 8.51
N PRO A 317 10.16 -32.89 7.64
CA PRO A 317 10.28 -32.52 6.23
C PRO A 317 8.93 -32.60 5.49
N ASP A 318 8.06 -33.51 5.93
CA ASP A 318 6.75 -33.75 5.31
C ASP A 318 5.81 -32.53 5.38
N LYS A 319 5.95 -31.65 6.38
CA LYS A 319 5.13 -30.42 6.47
C LYS A 319 5.48 -29.45 5.34
N ILE A 320 6.77 -29.27 5.05
CA ILE A 320 7.25 -28.43 3.94
C ILE A 320 6.84 -29.06 2.61
N VAL A 321 7.09 -30.36 2.44
CA VAL A 321 6.76 -31.13 1.23
C VAL A 321 5.24 -31.14 0.95
N SER A 322 4.39 -31.22 1.98
CA SER A 322 2.93 -31.26 1.83
C SER A 322 2.34 -29.98 1.21
N ILE A 323 2.96 -28.82 1.43
CA ILE A 323 2.54 -27.54 0.85
C ILE A 323 2.96 -27.43 -0.62
N PHE A 324 4.11 -28.01 -0.98
CA PHE A 324 4.47 -28.19 -2.39
C PHE A 324 3.51 -29.13 -3.12
N LEU A 325 3.10 -30.23 -2.49
CA LEU A 325 2.20 -31.22 -3.10
C LEU A 325 0.74 -30.74 -3.19
N LYS A 326 0.22 -30.02 -2.17
CA LYS A 326 -1.14 -29.44 -2.22
C LYS A 326 -1.33 -28.44 -3.37
N LYS A 327 -0.27 -27.77 -3.84
CA LYS A 327 -0.32 -26.86 -5.01
C LYS A 327 -0.40 -27.60 -6.35
N ILE A 328 0.06 -28.84 -6.42
CA ILE A 328 0.02 -29.67 -7.64
C ILE A 328 -1.34 -30.37 -7.77
N ILE A 329 -1.99 -30.68 -6.64
CA ILE A 329 -3.27 -31.42 -6.64
C ILE A 329 -4.48 -30.50 -6.92
N ASN A 330 -4.30 -29.17 -6.88
CA ASN A 330 -5.35 -28.17 -7.20
C ASN A 330 -5.13 -27.45 -8.54
N ILE A 331 -4.38 -28.04 -9.48
CA ILE A 331 -4.39 -27.72 -10.92
C ILE A 331 -5.00 -28.93 -11.63
#